data_AF-A0A1F2Y939-F1
#
_entry.id   AF-A0A1F2Y939-F1
#
_cell.length_a   1.000
_cell.length_b   1.000
_cell.length_c   1.000
_cell.angle_alpha   90.00
_cell.angle_beta   90.00
_cell.angle_gamma   90.00
#
_symmetry.space_group_name_H-M   'P 1'
#
loop_
_entity.id
_entity.type
_entity.pdbx_description
1 polymer ?
#
loop_
_entity_poly.entity_id
_entity_poly.type
_entity_poly.pdbx_seq_one_letter_code
_entity_poly.pdbx_strand_id
1 'polypeptide(L)'
;MNTWDLFNTYGRDYRVIVVGDASMAPYELNSVGGSVEYMNDEAGNVWLQRLRNHFEKTAWLNPEEDRYWHYTHTIGLIKQIFEDHMYPMTLKGVEDMTKYLAR
;
A
#
# COMPACT_ATOMS: atom_id res chain seq x y z
N MET A 1 5.51 4.73 -18.32
CA MET A 1 4.15 4.62 -17.77
C MET A 1 4.16 5.37 -16.46
N ASN A 2 3.40 6.45 -16.35
CA ASN A 2 3.18 7.18 -15.09
C ASN A 2 2.13 6.42 -14.26
N THR A 3 2.12 6.58 -12.94
CA THR A 3 1.09 6.05 -12.03
C THR A 3 -0.33 6.39 -12.49
N TRP A 4 -0.56 7.56 -13.09
CA TRP A 4 -1.86 7.94 -13.66
C TRP A 4 -2.33 7.00 -14.78
N ASP A 5 -1.41 6.48 -15.59
CA ASP A 5 -1.76 5.57 -16.68
C ASP A 5 -2.39 4.28 -16.14
N LEU A 6 -2.03 3.88 -14.92
CA LEU A 6 -2.55 2.69 -14.24
C LEU A 6 -4.05 2.83 -13.95
N PHE A 7 -4.50 4.01 -13.51
CA PHE A 7 -5.92 4.30 -13.27
C PHE A 7 -6.73 4.46 -14.55
N ASN A 8 -6.10 4.93 -15.63
CA ASN A 8 -6.75 5.07 -16.93
C ASN A 8 -6.84 3.75 -17.71
N THR A 9 -5.91 2.82 -17.46
CA THR A 9 -5.81 1.55 -18.20
C THR A 9 -6.63 0.45 -17.54
N TYR A 10 -6.64 0.37 -16.21
CA TYR A 10 -7.26 -0.74 -15.49
C TYR A 10 -8.55 -0.30 -14.79
N GLY A 11 -9.62 -1.05 -15.04
CA GLY A 11 -10.92 -0.86 -14.42
C GLY A 11 -10.92 -1.11 -12.91
N ARG A 12 -11.98 -0.68 -12.24
CA ARG A 12 -12.14 -0.79 -10.78
C ARG A 12 -12.23 -2.25 -10.29
N ASP A 13 -12.58 -3.17 -11.18
CA ASP A 13 -12.76 -4.61 -10.94
C ASP A 13 -11.43 -5.37 -10.79
N TYR A 14 -10.32 -4.77 -11.19
CA TYR A 14 -8.99 -5.36 -10.98
C TYR A 14 -8.67 -5.53 -9.50
N ARG A 15 -8.00 -6.65 -9.20
CA ARG A 15 -7.45 -6.95 -7.87
C ARG A 15 -6.01 -6.46 -7.82
N VAL A 16 -5.71 -5.57 -6.89
CA VAL A 16 -4.36 -4.97 -6.77
C VAL A 16 -3.69 -5.42 -5.49
N ILE A 17 -2.46 -5.91 -5.62
CA ILE A 17 -1.60 -6.26 -4.51
C ILE A 17 -0.39 -5.34 -4.56
N VAL A 18 -0.18 -4.55 -3.52
CA VAL A 18 1.06 -3.79 -3.33
C VAL A 18 1.99 -4.64 -2.47
N VAL A 19 3.27 -4.69 -2.82
CA VAL A 19 4.28 -5.49 -2.10
C VAL A 19 5.40 -4.57 -1.65
N GLY A 20 5.69 -4.53 -0.35
CA GLY A 20 6.74 -3.69 0.22
C GLY A 20 6.75 -3.72 1.75
N ASP A 21 7.87 -3.36 2.37
CA ASP A 21 8.07 -3.37 3.84
C ASP A 21 7.19 -2.36 4.60
N ALA A 22 6.64 -1.37 3.89
CA ALA A 22 5.90 -0.24 4.45
C ALA A 22 6.72 0.54 5.51
N SER A 23 8.05 0.39 5.50
CA SER A 23 8.98 0.99 6.44
C SER A 23 9.71 2.15 5.78
N MET A 24 9.39 3.35 6.23
CA MET A 24 10.03 4.60 5.80
C MET A 24 9.89 5.66 6.89
N ALA A 25 10.69 6.72 6.81
CA ALA A 25 10.47 7.85 7.69
C ALA A 25 9.12 8.51 7.38
N PRO A 26 8.36 9.00 8.38
CA PRO A 26 7.02 9.55 8.15
C PRO A 26 6.97 10.70 7.13
N TYR A 27 8.05 11.47 6.99
CA TYR A 27 8.11 12.56 6.04
C TYR A 27 8.15 12.07 4.58
N GLU A 28 8.74 10.89 4.33
CA GLU A 28 8.80 10.28 3.00
C GLU A 28 7.42 9.94 2.46
N LEU A 29 6.50 9.55 3.37
CA LEU A 29 5.13 9.19 3.03
C LEU A 29 4.19 10.40 2.99
N ASN A 30 4.32 11.34 3.94
CA ASN A 30 3.31 12.37 4.19
C ASN A 30 3.65 13.76 3.61
N SER A 31 4.83 13.95 3.04
CA SER A 31 5.28 15.28 2.58
C SER A 31 5.39 15.36 1.05
N VAL A 32 5.05 16.52 0.51
CA VAL A 32 5.46 16.93 -0.84
C VAL A 32 6.99 17.05 -0.85
N GLY A 33 7.65 16.49 -1.86
CA GLY A 33 9.11 16.37 -1.91
C GLY A 33 9.70 15.41 -0.87
N GLY A 34 8.90 14.58 -0.20
CA GLY A 34 9.36 13.60 0.78
C GLY A 34 10.12 12.42 0.17
N SER A 35 9.97 12.17 -1.13
CA SER A 35 10.71 11.11 -1.82
C SER A 35 12.22 11.38 -1.74
N VAL A 36 12.97 10.34 -1.36
CA VAL A 36 14.44 10.41 -1.22
C VAL A 36 15.13 10.52 -2.58
N GLU A 37 14.51 10.02 -3.65
CA GLU A 37 15.12 9.94 -4.98
C GLU A 37 14.71 11.09 -5.90
N TYR A 38 13.56 11.74 -5.67
CA TYR A 38 13.03 12.77 -6.56
C TYR A 38 12.05 13.69 -5.84
N MET A 39 11.85 14.89 -6.38
CA MET A 39 10.84 15.80 -5.84
C MET A 39 9.45 15.40 -6.35
N ASN A 40 8.64 14.81 -5.47
CA ASN A 40 7.24 14.47 -5.75
C ASN A 40 6.32 15.69 -5.53
N ASP A 41 5.47 16.01 -6.51
CA ASP A 41 4.51 17.12 -6.43
C ASP A 41 3.39 16.86 -5.40
N GLU A 42 3.15 15.60 -5.05
CA GLU A 42 2.12 15.17 -4.10
C GLU A 42 2.66 14.07 -3.18
N ALA A 43 2.24 14.09 -1.92
CA ALA A 43 2.68 13.12 -0.91
C ALA A 43 2.31 11.66 -1.26
N GLY A 44 3.15 10.70 -0.84
CA GLY A 44 2.96 9.28 -1.14
C GLY A 44 1.63 8.73 -0.62
N ASN A 45 1.19 9.18 0.57
CA ASN A 45 -0.10 8.79 1.13
C ASN A 45 -1.29 9.15 0.22
N VAL A 46 -1.23 10.28 -0.50
CA VAL A 46 -2.27 10.69 -1.47
C VAL A 46 -2.40 9.67 -2.59
N TRP A 47 -1.26 9.18 -3.10
CA TRP A 47 -1.25 8.16 -4.14
C TRP A 47 -1.77 6.80 -3.67
N LEU A 48 -1.42 6.39 -2.46
CA LEU A 48 -1.96 5.16 -1.86
C LEU A 48 -3.48 5.26 -1.66
N GLN A 49 -3.97 6.41 -1.19
CA GLN A 49 -5.41 6.66 -1.07
C GLN A 49 -6.11 6.64 -2.43
N ARG A 50 -5.51 7.23 -3.48
CA ARG A 50 -6.06 7.16 -4.85
C ARG A 50 -6.16 5.72 -5.35
N LEU A 51 -5.09 4.93 -5.16
CA LEU A 51 -5.07 3.53 -5.52
C LEU A 51 -6.19 2.76 -4.80
N ARG A 52 -6.32 2.96 -3.48
CA ARG A 52 -7.37 2.34 -2.67
C ARG A 52 -8.79 2.73 -3.12
N ASN A 53 -8.99 4.00 -3.50
CA ASN A 53 -10.30 4.53 -3.91
C ASN A 53 -10.71 4.12 -5.34
N HIS A 54 -9.72 3.88 -6.20
CA HIS A 54 -9.95 3.47 -7.59
C HIS A 54 -10.34 2.00 -7.69
N PHE A 55 -9.55 1.10 -7.08
CA PHE A 55 -9.79 -0.35 -7.16
C PHE A 55 -10.65 -0.84 -6.01
N GLU A 56 -11.63 -1.70 -6.30
CA GLU A 56 -12.54 -2.23 -5.26
C GLU A 56 -11.83 -3.12 -4.25
N LYS A 57 -10.78 -3.81 -4.68
CA LYS A 57 -10.07 -4.82 -3.89
C LYS A 57 -8.57 -4.61 -3.99
N THR A 58 -8.04 -4.00 -2.95
CA THR A 58 -6.61 -3.72 -2.80
C THR A 58 -6.10 -4.34 -1.52
N ALA A 59 -4.95 -4.99 -1.58
CA ALA A 59 -4.26 -5.50 -0.41
C ALA A 59 -2.78 -5.10 -0.43
N TRP A 60 -2.17 -5.05 0.74
CA TRP A 60 -0.74 -4.86 0.90
C TRP A 60 -0.10 -6.14 1.45
N LEU A 61 0.95 -6.65 0.82
CA LEU A 61 1.73 -7.80 1.28
C LEU A 61 3.07 -7.30 1.82
N ASN A 62 3.25 -7.39 3.13
CA ASN A 62 4.40 -6.83 3.82
C ASN A 62 5.41 -7.93 4.21
N PRO A 63 6.67 -7.89 3.72
CA PRO A 63 7.73 -8.82 4.09
C PRO A 63 8.29 -8.63 5.50
N GLU A 64 8.07 -7.48 6.14
CA GLU A 64 8.47 -7.25 7.54
C GLU A 64 7.74 -8.22 8.47
N GLU A 65 8.46 -8.72 9.48
CA GLU A 65 7.85 -9.61 10.46
C GLU A 65 6.75 -8.87 11.22
N ASP A 66 5.55 -9.47 11.29
CA ASP A 66 4.33 -8.86 11.84
C ASP A 66 4.51 -8.31 13.27
N ARG A 67 5.35 -8.98 14.08
CA ARG A 67 5.70 -8.52 15.44
C ARG A 67 6.33 -7.12 15.47
N TYR A 68 6.94 -6.68 14.36
CA TYR A 68 7.59 -5.38 14.27
C TYR A 68 6.69 -4.26 13.78
N TRP A 69 5.50 -4.58 13.26
CA TRP A 69 4.62 -3.59 12.64
C TRP A 69 4.18 -2.49 13.60
N HIS A 70 4.04 -2.81 14.88
CA HIS A 70 3.68 -1.84 15.92
C HIS A 70 4.80 -0.84 16.26
N TYR A 71 6.04 -1.11 15.88
CA TYR A 71 7.17 -0.21 16.16
C TYR A 71 7.42 0.79 15.04
N THR A 72 6.96 0.51 13.82
CA THR A 72 7.13 1.40 12.67
C THR A 72 5.85 2.15 12.36
N HIS A 73 5.86 3.47 12.57
CA HIS A 73 4.68 4.32 12.40
C HIS A 73 4.07 4.26 10.99
N THR A 74 4.91 4.24 9.95
CA THR A 74 4.47 4.20 8.55
C THR A 74 3.81 2.87 8.17
N ILE A 75 4.22 1.75 8.79
CA ILE A 75 3.51 0.46 8.66
C ILE A 75 2.07 0.60 9.18
N GLY A 76 1.88 1.23 10.35
CA GLY A 76 0.55 1.49 10.91
C GLY A 76 -0.31 2.39 10.02
N LEU A 77 0.26 3.47 9.48
CA LEU A 77 -0.44 4.37 8.56
C LEU A 77 -0.86 3.66 7.26
N ILE A 78 0.04 2.88 6.66
CA ILE A 78 -0.26 2.12 5.44
C ILE A 78 -1.33 1.06 5.72
N LYS A 79 -1.26 0.36 6.86
CA LYS A 79 -2.31 -0.57 7.28
C LYS A 79 -3.67 0.12 7.38
N GLN A 80 -3.72 1.34 7.93
CA GLN A 80 -4.95 2.13 8.00
C GLN A 80 -5.46 2.56 6.62
N ILE A 81 -4.58 3.01 5.73
CA ILE A 81 -4.95 3.38 4.34
C ILE A 81 -5.56 2.18 3.61
N PHE A 82 -5.05 0.99 3.86
CA PHE A 82 -5.56 -0.26 3.30
C PHE A 82 -6.68 -0.90 4.14
N GLU A 83 -7.26 -0.18 5.10
CA GLU A 83 -8.40 -0.65 5.92
C GLU A 83 -8.15 -2.03 6.55
N ASP A 84 -6.97 -2.20 7.16
CA ASP A 84 -6.50 -3.45 7.75
C ASP A 84 -6.23 -4.61 6.77
N HIS A 85 -6.40 -4.42 5.46
CA HIS A 85 -6.04 -5.37 4.39
C HIS A 85 -4.53 -5.33 4.05
N MET A 86 -3.71 -5.35 5.10
CA MET A 86 -2.27 -5.58 5.02
C MET A 86 -1.94 -6.93 5.68
N TYR A 87 -1.24 -7.78 4.94
CA TYR A 87 -0.98 -9.17 5.30
C TYR A 87 0.52 -9.45 5.34
N PRO A 88 1.01 -10.26 6.30
CA PRO A 88 2.42 -10.63 6.34
C PRO A 88 2.78 -11.57 5.19
N MET A 89 4.01 -11.50 4.69
CA MET A 89 4.53 -12.37 3.62
C MET A 89 4.86 -13.78 4.14
N THR A 90 3.84 -14.44 4.69
CA THR A 90 3.86 -15.83 5.14
C THR A 90 2.85 -16.63 4.33
N LEU A 91 2.94 -17.95 4.36
CA LEU A 91 1.96 -18.82 3.70
C LEU A 91 0.53 -18.48 4.16
N LYS A 92 0.35 -18.27 5.47
CA LYS A 92 -0.94 -17.91 6.06
C LYS A 92 -1.43 -16.53 5.61
N GLY A 93 -0.54 -15.54 5.61
CA GLY A 93 -0.89 -14.18 5.16
C GLY A 93 -1.29 -14.12 3.68
N VAL A 94 -0.59 -14.86 2.81
CA VAL A 94 -0.96 -14.98 1.39
C VAL A 94 -2.30 -15.69 1.21
N GLU A 95 -2.57 -16.74 1.99
CA GLU A 95 -3.87 -17.43 1.97
C GLU A 95 -5.01 -16.47 2.37
N ASP A 96 -4.85 -15.73 3.46
CA ASP A 96 -5.86 -14.80 3.96
C ASP A 96 -6.07 -13.60 3.03
N MET A 97 -4.99 -13.07 2.45
CA MET A 97 -5.04 -12.04 1.42
C MET A 97 -5.84 -12.52 0.20
N THR A 98 -5.54 -13.72 -0.29
CA THR A 98 -6.22 -14.30 -1.46
C THR A 98 -7.70 -14.50 -1.19
N LYS A 99 -8.08 -14.96 0.01
CA LYS A 99 -9.49 -15.08 0.42
C LYS A 99 -10.22 -13.74 0.42
N TYR A 100 -9.58 -12.66 0.85
CA TYR A 100 -10.17 -11.32 0.80
C TYR A 100 -10.37 -10.83 -0.64
N LEU A 101 -9.35 -11.00 -1.49
CA LEU A 101 -9.38 -10.55 -2.88
C LEU A 101 -10.34 -11.38 -3.76
N ALA A 102 -10.60 -12.64 -3.43
CA ALA A 102 -11.52 -13.51 -4.16
C ALA A 102 -13.01 -13.20 -3.89
N ARG A 103 -13.32 -12.49 -2.80
CA ARG A 103 -14.66 -11.99 -2.48
C ARG A 103 -14.94 -10.69 -3.24
#